data_AF-A0A954HRT9-F1
#
_entry.id   AF-A0A954HRT9-F1
#
_cell.length_a   1.000
_cell.length_b   1.000
_cell.length_c   1.000
_cell.angle_alpha   90.00
_cell.angle_beta   90.00
_cell.angle_gamma   90.00
#
_symmetry.space_group_name_H-M   'P 1'
#
loop_
_entity.id
_entity.type
_entity.pdbx_description
1 polymer ?
#
loop_
_entity_poly.entity_id
_entity_poly.type
_entity_poly.pdbx_seq_one_letter_code
_entity_poly.pdbx_strand_id
1 'polypeptide(L)' 'EPYLKYKLKNVIVTSYSFHGNSTGDPIPTEEITLGYTEVEWTYVTIDPETGDAKGNVPAKYNPGKGKS' A
#
# COMPACT_ATOMS: atom_id res chain seq x y z
N GLU A 1 -3.21 14.25 6.48
CA GLU A 1 -2.02 13.44 6.12
C GLU A 1 -2.31 11.96 6.28
N PRO A 2 -1.83 11.07 5.40
CA PRO A 2 -2.02 9.63 5.52
C PRO A 2 -1.23 9.07 6.72
N TYR A 3 -1.85 8.19 7.51
CA TYR A 3 -1.20 7.56 8.67
C TYR A 3 -0.16 6.49 8.27
N LEU A 4 -0.29 5.93 7.07
CA LEU A 4 0.61 4.93 6.52
C LEU A 4 0.83 5.21 5.04
N LYS A 5 2.11 5.30 4.64
CA LYS A 5 2.51 5.55 3.26
C LYS A 5 3.42 4.45 2.79
N TYR A 6 3.08 3.81 1.66
CA TYR A 6 3.96 2.89 0.94
C TYR A 6 4.54 3.57 -0.30
N LYS A 7 5.81 3.29 -0.59
CA LYS A 7 6.52 3.68 -1.80
C LYS A 7 7.15 2.44 -2.41
N LEU A 8 6.61 2.02 -3.55
CA LEU A 8 7.08 0.87 -4.31
C LEU A 8 8.02 1.33 -5.43
N LYS A 9 9.06 0.56 -5.73
CA LYS A 9 10.04 0.87 -6.78
C LYS A 9 10.03 -0.20 -7.88
N ASN A 10 10.19 0.25 -9.13
CA ASN A 10 10.18 -0.58 -10.33
C ASN A 10 8.93 -1.46 -10.40
N VAL A 11 7.77 -0.80 -10.41
CA VAL A 11 6.47 -1.46 -10.31
C VAL A 11 6.00 -1.91 -11.69
N ILE A 12 5.46 -3.13 -11.76
CA ILE A 12 4.74 -3.65 -12.93
C ILE A 12 3.37 -4.17 -12.48
N VAL A 13 2.37 -4.09 -13.36
CA VAL A 13 1.09 -4.77 -13.16
C VAL A 13 1.27 -6.23 -13.57
N THR A 14 1.04 -7.16 -12.65
CA THR A 14 1.21 -8.59 -12.90
C THR A 14 -0.12 -9.29 -13.20
N SER A 15 -1.23 -8.74 -12.71
CA SER A 15 -2.57 -9.20 -13.08
C SER A 15 -3.59 -8.08 -12.91
N TYR A 16 -4.70 -8.22 -13.63
CA TYR A 16 -5.85 -7.35 -13.56
C TYR A 16 -7.12 -8.21 -13.69
N SER A 17 -8.10 -8.00 -12.81
CA SER A 17 -9.42 -8.63 -12.91
C SER A 17 -10.52 -7.63 -12.57
N PHE A 18 -11.67 -7.77 -13.23
CA PHE A 18 -12.83 -6.89 -13.08
C PHE A 18 -14.06 -7.73 -12.75
N HIS A 19 -14.86 -7.25 -11.79
CA HIS A 19 -16.10 -7.87 -11.36
C HIS A 19 -17.23 -6.85 -11.40
N GLY A 20 -18.17 -7.06 -12.33
CA GLY A 20 -19.44 -6.35 -12.41
C GLY A 20 -20.56 -7.34 -12.65
N ASN A 21 -21.62 -7.30 -11.84
CA ASN A 21 -22.83 -8.09 -12.05
C ASN A 21 -24.04 -7.17 -12.30
N SER A 22 -25.20 -7.72 -12.64
CA SER A 22 -26.38 -6.92 -13.05
C SER A 22 -27.47 -6.83 -11.96
N THR A 23 -27.22 -7.30 -10.74
CA THR A 23 -28.27 -7.48 -9.73
C THR A 23 -27.95 -6.78 -8.41
N GLY A 24 -28.87 -5.92 -7.93
CA GLY A 24 -28.98 -5.51 -6.53
C GLY A 24 -27.92 -4.53 -6.01
N ASP A 25 -27.54 -3.53 -6.80
CA ASP A 25 -26.48 -2.53 -6.50
C ASP A 25 -25.03 -3.06 -6.47
N PRO A 26 -24.56 -3.74 -7.52
CA PRO A 26 -23.15 -4.12 -7.62
C PRO A 26 -22.33 -2.91 -8.09
N ILE A 27 -21.69 -2.22 -7.16
CA ILE A 27 -20.63 -1.27 -7.54
C ILE A 27 -19.52 -2.10 -8.19
N PRO A 28 -19.17 -1.84 -9.47
CA PRO A 28 -18.11 -2.58 -10.13
C PRO A 28 -16.81 -2.49 -9.33
N THR A 29 -16.11 -3.62 -9.20
CA THR A 29 -14.84 -3.68 -8.48
C THR A 29 -13.73 -4.19 -9.39
N GLU A 30 -12.53 -3.74 -9.11
CA GLU A 30 -11.32 -4.14 -9.82
C GLU A 30 -10.28 -4.62 -8.81
N GLU A 31 -9.53 -5.65 -9.21
CA GLU A 31 -8.36 -6.12 -8.50
C GLU A 31 -7.13 -5.99 -9.40
N ILE A 32 -6.11 -5.30 -8.91
CA ILE A 32 -4.83 -5.10 -9.60
C ILE A 32 -3.73 -5.68 -8.71
N THR A 33 -2.96 -6.63 -9.24
CA THR A 33 -1.74 -7.11 -8.54
C THR A 33 -0.52 -6.38 -9.07
N LEU A 34 0.31 -5.90 -8.15
CA LEU A 34 1.53 -5.15 -8.44
C LEU A 34 2.77 -5.96 -8.04
N GLY A 35 3.65 -6.21 -8.99
CA GLY A 35 5.02 -6.67 -8.75
C GLY A 35 5.95 -5.47 -8.52
N TYR A 36 6.91 -5.58 -7.62
CA TYR A 36 7.88 -4.51 -7.31
C TYR A 36 9.23 -5.10 -6.89
N THR A 37 10.30 -4.30 -6.98
CA THR A 37 11.65 -4.74 -6.56
C THR A 37 12.04 -4.29 -5.16
N GLU A 38 11.54 -3.14 -4.72
CA GLU A 38 11.80 -2.56 -3.38
C GLU A 38 10.52 -1.90 -2.86
N VAL A 39 10.35 -1.91 -1.53
CA VAL A 39 9.28 -1.19 -0.84
C VAL A 39 9.83 -0.44 0.36
N GLU A 40 9.44 0.82 0.50
CA GLU A 40 9.63 1.64 1.69
C GLU A 40 8.25 1.97 2.26
N TRP A 41 8.10 1.92 3.58
CA TRP A 41 6.88 2.40 4.23
C TRP A 41 7.19 3.33 5.39
N THR A 42 6.30 4.28 5.62
CA THR A 42 6.37 5.22 6.74
C THR A 42 5.04 5.20 7.47
N TYR A 43 5.10 4.83 8.74
CA TYR A 43 3.98 4.94 9.66
C TYR A 43 4.10 6.25 10.45
N VAL A 44 3.03 7.04 10.48
CA VAL A 44 2.96 8.28 11.26
C VAL A 44 2.38 7.94 12.63
N THR A 45 3.16 8.15 13.69
CA THR A 45 2.68 8.02 15.07
C THR A 45 1.87 9.25 15.44
N ILE A 46 0.76 9.04 16.13
CA ILE A 46 -0.18 10.08 16.55
C ILE A 46 -0.06 10.28 18.06
N ASP A 47 -0.19 11.53 18.50
CA ASP A 47 -0.34 11.85 19.91
C ASP A 47 -1.75 11.42 20.37
N PRO A 48 -1.87 10.55 21.40
CA PRO A 48 -3.17 10.04 21.83
C PRO A 48 -4.06 11.10 22.49
N GLU A 49 -3.49 12.22 22.96
CA GLU A 49 -4.27 13.28 23.63
C GLU A 49 -4.78 14.31 22.63
N THR A 50 -3.95 14.72 21.67
CA THR A 50 -4.28 15.79 20.72
C THR A 50 -4.73 15.29 19.35
N GLY A 51 -4.41 14.05 18.99
CA GLY A 51 -4.63 13.50 17.65
C GLY A 51 -3.63 14.00 16.61
N ASP A 52 -2.62 14.78 17.01
CA ASP A 52 -1.62 15.36 16.10
C ASP A 52 -0.53 14.35 15.73
N ALA A 53 0.09 14.55 14.57
CA ALA A 53 1.25 13.77 14.17
C ALA A 53 2.44 14.05 15.10
N LYS A 54 2.92 13.00 15.77
CA LYS A 54 4.03 13.05 16.74
C LYS A 54 5.38 12.67 16.12
N GLY A 55 5.38 11.89 15.04
CA GLY A 55 6.62 11.40 14.44
C GLY A 55 6.41 10.35 13.35
N ASN A 56 7.52 9.94 12.73
CA ASN A 56 7.54 8.99 11.62
C ASN A 56 8.40 7.77 11.97
N VAL A 57 7.87 6.58 11.70
CA VAL A 57 8.57 5.30 11.82
C VAL A 57 8.78 4.73 10.41
N PRO A 58 9.98 4.92 9.82
CA PRO A 58 10.29 4.42 8.49
C PRO A 58 10.79 2.98 8.54
N ALA A 59 10.47 2.20 7.50
CA ALA A 59 11.03 0.87 7.26
C ALA A 59 11.12 0.59 5.76
N LYS A 60 11.97 -0.39 5.39
CA LYS A 60 12.23 -0.74 4.00
C LYS A 60 12.50 -2.24 3.83
N TYR A 61 12.14 -2.77 2.68
CA TYR A 61 12.40 -4.14 2.28
C TYR A 61 12.76 -4.23 0.79
N ASN A 62 13.79 -5.01 0.48
CA ASN A 62 14.21 -5.31 -0.89
C ASN A 62 14.12 -6.84 -1.10
N PRO A 63 13.00 -7.36 -1.63
CA PRO A 63 12.86 -8.79 -1.90
C PRO A 63 13.87 -9.31 -2.93
N GLY A 64 14.31 -8.48 -3.88
CA GLY A 64 15.23 -8.87 -4.96
C GLY A 64 16.67 -9.12 -4.51
N LYS A 65 17.08 -8.64 -3.33
CA LYS A 65 18.43 -8.85 -2.79
C LYS A 65 18.60 -10.15 -2.01
N GLY A 66 17.51 -10.89 -1.73
CA GLY A 66 17.54 -12.03 -0.81
C GLY A 66 17.84 -11.60 0.64
N LYS A 67 17.46 -12.44 1.61
CA LYS A 67 17.92 -12.26 2.99
C LYS A 67 19.42 -12.57 3.02
N SER A 68 20.27 -11.57 3.21
CA SER A 68 21.64 -11.77 3.72
C SER A 68 21.60 -11.81 5.24
#